data_AF-A0A2V9IWG9-F1
#
_entry.id   AF-A0A2V9IWG9-F1
#
_cell.length_a   1.000
_cell.length_b   1.000
_cell.length_c   1.000
_cell.angle_alpha   90.00
_cell.angle_beta   90.00
_cell.angle_gamma   90.00
#
_symmetry.space_group_name_H-M   'P 1'
#
loop_
_entity.id
_entity.type
_entity.pdbx_description
1 polymer ?
#
loop_
_entity_poly.entity_id
_entity_poly.type
_entity_poly.pdbx_seq_one_letter_code
_entity_poly.pdbx_strand_id
1 'polypeptide(L)'
;EALARHDIGFHTTYHSQPPAVSAYLDRLDWDDGVQEFLRREDSGFRDTKRIFRRVPICYGQPGNSWAPQVFVSLRRWGIPLYLDEGTHVGLKGKPFYYCGLLNVYDMAEQSTRMGLEGAADYEKGVAAFRKIHEKLAQQGGGLVSIYYHPNEFDHTEFWDAVIWARGANPPRERWKTAGKRTPESRRQALEYFDRYLDLMQKMPGVRFVSASDLVQLYADRSAGRAFARGEIQGIASALTREISFQSVGKDYLSAAEAFSVLLRWYLRNSSVNAVRAMTGILGPARREPGQSVGRFQKWEFRRACEEALDVMERRGRVPEIVWIGSVPVAPADFLATLASEILQESPEIALSLTRGVFTAEKYAAEDSESVFDWVIHPAGFHAPHVMDLAKLQCWTLKPAVAH
;
A
#
# COMPACT_ATOMS: atom_id res chain seq x y z
N GLU A 1 -22.87 17.76 -13.36
CA GLU A 1 -23.28 16.76 -14.39
C GLU A 1 -22.09 16.10 -15.08
N ALA A 2 -21.11 16.87 -15.59
CA ALA A 2 -19.93 16.32 -16.29
C ALA A 2 -19.16 15.21 -15.53
N LEU A 3 -19.02 15.31 -14.20
CA LEU A 3 -18.33 14.31 -13.37
C LEU A 3 -19.23 13.15 -12.89
N ALA A 4 -20.50 13.10 -13.30
CA ALA A 4 -21.44 12.09 -12.81
C ALA A 4 -21.05 10.66 -13.21
N ARG A 5 -20.41 10.51 -14.37
CA ARG A 5 -19.96 9.21 -14.92
C ARG A 5 -18.53 8.83 -14.53
N HIS A 6 -17.84 9.68 -13.79
CA HIS A 6 -16.48 9.43 -13.35
C HIS A 6 -16.45 9.00 -11.88
N ASP A 7 -15.49 8.16 -11.56
CA ASP A 7 -15.09 7.90 -10.20
C ASP A 7 -14.46 9.14 -9.58
N ILE A 8 -14.70 9.33 -8.28
CA ILE A 8 -14.21 10.47 -7.52
C ILE A 8 -13.25 9.94 -6.46
N GLY A 9 -12.02 10.46 -6.46
CA GLY A 9 -11.03 10.21 -5.42
C GLY A 9 -10.98 11.34 -4.40
N PHE A 10 -10.41 11.06 -3.23
CA PHE A 10 -10.03 12.07 -2.24
C PHE A 10 -8.51 12.31 -2.32
N HIS A 11 -8.07 13.55 -2.26
CA HIS A 11 -6.66 13.91 -2.46
C HIS A 11 -6.19 14.93 -1.41
N THR A 12 -6.51 14.64 -0.14
CA THR A 12 -6.37 15.53 1.05
C THR A 12 -7.23 16.80 1.00
N THR A 13 -7.31 17.52 2.12
CA THR A 13 -8.14 18.71 2.31
C THR A 13 -7.53 19.95 1.68
N TYR A 14 -6.21 20.12 1.84
CA TYR A 14 -5.48 21.31 1.40
C TYR A 14 -4.35 20.98 0.40
N HIS A 15 -4.41 19.80 -0.21
CA HIS A 15 -3.42 19.32 -1.17
C HIS A 15 -2.00 19.37 -0.57
N SER A 16 -1.11 20.11 -1.20
CA SER A 16 0.30 20.26 -0.81
C SER A 16 0.57 21.35 0.22
N GLN A 17 -0.44 21.98 0.82
CA GLN A 17 -0.21 23.08 1.76
C GLN A 17 0.61 22.59 2.98
N PRO A 18 1.77 23.21 3.30
CA PRO A 18 2.56 22.76 4.44
C PRO A 18 1.88 23.02 5.81
N PRO A 19 2.16 22.18 6.83
CA PRO A 19 2.97 20.97 6.74
C PRO A 19 2.23 19.89 5.93
N ALA A 20 2.94 19.28 4.98
CA ALA A 20 2.42 18.18 4.18
C ALA A 20 2.36 16.89 5.01
N VAL A 21 1.68 15.86 4.50
CA VAL A 21 1.32 14.65 5.25
C VAL A 21 2.54 13.96 5.89
N SER A 22 3.56 13.62 5.10
CA SER A 22 4.81 13.04 5.61
C SER A 22 5.46 13.90 6.69
N ALA A 23 5.47 15.23 6.53
CA ALA A 23 6.14 16.15 7.44
C ALA A 23 5.49 16.22 8.83
N TYR A 24 4.16 16.18 8.93
CA TYR A 24 3.50 16.19 10.25
C TYR A 24 3.36 14.78 10.86
N LEU A 25 3.39 13.72 10.05
CA LEU A 25 3.28 12.34 10.54
C LEU A 25 4.61 11.73 10.97
N ASP A 26 5.75 12.18 10.44
CA ASP A 26 7.07 11.63 10.78
C ASP A 26 7.43 11.75 12.27
N ARG A 27 6.79 12.65 13.01
CA ARG A 27 7.06 12.84 14.44
C ARG A 27 6.09 12.08 15.35
N LEU A 28 5.16 11.33 14.77
CA LEU A 28 4.08 10.68 15.49
C LEU A 28 4.21 9.18 15.37
N ASP A 29 3.93 8.49 16.47
CA ASP A 29 3.79 7.04 16.43
C ASP A 29 2.60 6.62 15.56
N TRP A 30 2.44 5.30 15.39
CA TRP A 30 1.39 4.76 14.55
C TRP A 30 -0.02 5.26 14.92
N ASP A 31 -0.39 5.17 16.20
CA ASP A 31 -1.76 5.43 16.63
C ASP A 31 -2.05 6.94 16.67
N ASP A 32 -1.11 7.76 17.16
CA ASP A 32 -1.22 9.22 17.14
C ASP A 32 -1.21 9.76 15.71
N GLY A 33 -0.39 9.18 14.83
CA GLY A 33 -0.34 9.55 13.41
C GLY A 33 -1.67 9.28 12.69
N VAL A 34 -2.31 8.15 12.96
CA VAL A 34 -3.65 7.85 12.44
C VAL A 34 -4.67 8.90 12.90
N GLN A 35 -4.67 9.24 14.19
CA GLN A 35 -5.61 10.22 14.73
C GLN A 35 -5.35 11.63 14.21
N GLU A 36 -4.08 12.02 14.05
CA GLU A 36 -3.72 13.35 13.53
C GLU A 36 -4.14 13.50 12.06
N PHE A 37 -3.93 12.48 11.24
CA PHE A 37 -4.42 12.48 9.86
C PHE A 37 -5.94 12.61 9.80
N LEU A 38 -6.67 11.83 10.61
CA LEU A 38 -8.14 11.95 10.70
C LEU A 38 -8.55 13.37 11.11
N ARG A 39 -7.91 13.94 12.14
CA ARG A 39 -8.22 15.27 12.65
C ARG A 39 -8.03 16.36 11.60
N ARG A 40 -6.97 16.27 10.78
CA ARG A 40 -6.66 17.25 9.73
C ARG A 40 -7.54 17.07 8.49
N GLU A 41 -7.73 15.83 8.06
CA GLU A 41 -8.22 15.52 6.72
C GLU A 41 -9.71 15.15 6.65
N ASP A 42 -10.35 14.85 7.78
CA ASP A 42 -11.76 14.45 7.83
C ASP A 42 -12.71 15.51 7.25
N SER A 43 -12.40 16.80 7.41
CA SER A 43 -13.22 17.88 6.85
C SER A 43 -13.27 17.83 5.32
N GLY A 44 -12.13 17.72 4.64
CA GLY A 44 -12.07 17.60 3.19
C GLY A 44 -12.73 16.31 2.68
N PHE A 45 -12.54 15.20 3.39
CA PHE A 45 -13.21 13.94 3.06
C PHE A 45 -14.74 14.08 3.14
N ARG A 46 -15.27 14.64 4.23
CA ARG A 46 -16.71 14.86 4.42
C ARG A 46 -17.29 15.79 3.36
N ASP A 47 -16.57 16.85 3.01
CA ASP A 47 -16.99 17.76 1.95
C ASP A 47 -17.03 17.07 0.59
N THR A 48 -16.01 16.27 0.26
CA THR A 48 -15.99 15.49 -0.98
C THR A 48 -17.19 14.54 -1.03
N LYS A 49 -17.43 13.79 0.05
CA LYS A 49 -18.58 12.89 0.17
C LYS A 49 -19.91 13.62 0.03
N ARG A 50 -20.06 14.78 0.66
CA ARG A 50 -21.27 15.61 0.63
C ARG A 50 -21.54 16.18 -0.76
N ILE A 51 -20.51 16.74 -1.41
CA ILE A 51 -20.61 17.39 -2.72
C ILE A 51 -20.97 16.37 -3.80
N PHE A 52 -20.28 15.23 -3.82
CA PHE A 52 -20.48 14.19 -4.84
C PHE A 52 -21.54 13.15 -4.47
N ARG A 53 -22.11 13.24 -3.25
CA ARG A 53 -23.14 12.36 -2.68
C ARG A 53 -22.76 10.86 -2.73
N ARG A 54 -21.47 10.56 -2.65
CA ARG A 54 -20.90 9.21 -2.63
C ARG A 54 -19.59 9.20 -1.87
N VAL A 55 -19.23 8.06 -1.29
CA VAL A 55 -17.90 7.89 -0.70
C VAL A 55 -16.87 7.89 -1.85
N PRO A 56 -15.77 8.64 -1.75
CA PRO A 56 -14.66 8.55 -2.70
C PRO A 56 -14.17 7.10 -2.85
N ILE A 57 -13.95 6.65 -4.08
CA ILE A 57 -13.55 5.25 -4.34
C ILE A 57 -12.05 5.03 -4.17
N CYS A 58 -11.26 6.09 -4.34
CA CYS A 58 -9.81 6.02 -4.22
C CYS A 58 -9.24 7.20 -3.45
N TYR A 59 -7.98 7.06 -3.05
CA TYR A 59 -7.16 8.11 -2.49
C TYR A 59 -5.78 8.09 -3.14
N GLY A 60 -5.24 9.26 -3.43
CA GLY A 60 -3.82 9.47 -3.71
C GLY A 60 -3.28 10.51 -2.75
N GLN A 61 -1.98 10.51 -2.49
CA GLN A 61 -1.35 11.44 -1.57
C GLN A 61 -0.60 12.53 -2.36
N PRO A 62 -1.04 13.79 -2.30
CA PRO A 62 -0.45 14.83 -3.10
C PRO A 62 0.99 15.12 -2.68
N GLY A 63 1.75 15.58 -3.66
CA GLY A 63 3.07 16.17 -3.46
C GLY A 63 4.13 15.20 -2.96
N ASN A 64 4.01 13.92 -3.33
CA ASN A 64 4.93 12.86 -2.92
C ASN A 64 5.11 12.76 -1.40
N SER A 65 4.16 13.28 -0.62
CA SER A 65 4.27 13.43 0.82
C SER A 65 3.76 12.18 1.55
N TRP A 66 4.10 10.98 1.10
CA TRP A 66 3.48 9.70 1.47
C TRP A 66 3.64 9.30 2.95
N ALA A 67 2.70 8.52 3.51
CA ALA A 67 2.83 7.90 4.84
C ALA A 67 1.91 6.68 5.03
N PRO A 68 2.34 5.61 5.75
CA PRO A 68 1.55 4.39 5.91
C PRO A 68 0.39 4.54 6.92
N GLN A 69 0.44 5.49 7.85
CA GLN A 69 -0.62 5.71 8.84
C GLN A 69 -1.96 6.06 8.17
N VAL A 70 -1.93 6.69 6.97
CA VAL A 70 -3.14 7.15 6.28
C VAL A 70 -4.08 5.99 5.93
N PHE A 71 -3.54 4.79 5.68
CA PHE A 71 -4.31 3.63 5.23
C PHE A 71 -5.40 3.22 6.23
N VAL A 72 -5.15 3.35 7.54
CA VAL A 72 -6.17 3.05 8.57
C VAL A 72 -7.34 4.03 8.47
N SER A 73 -7.04 5.30 8.23
CA SER A 73 -8.04 6.36 8.04
C SER A 73 -8.87 6.11 6.79
N LEU A 74 -8.23 5.74 5.68
CA LEU A 74 -8.91 5.37 4.44
C LEU A 74 -9.87 4.19 4.63
N ARG A 75 -9.46 3.15 5.37
CA ARG A 75 -10.34 2.03 5.74
C ARG A 75 -11.55 2.48 6.55
N ARG A 76 -11.35 3.34 7.56
CA ARG A 76 -12.44 3.88 8.39
C ARG A 76 -13.44 4.69 7.56
N TRP A 77 -12.96 5.35 6.52
CA TRP A 77 -13.79 6.11 5.58
C TRP A 77 -14.45 5.26 4.49
N GLY A 78 -14.07 3.98 4.37
CA GLY A 78 -14.59 3.08 3.35
C GLY A 78 -13.99 3.32 1.96
N ILE A 79 -12.76 3.85 1.89
CA ILE A 79 -12.01 4.02 0.65
C ILE A 79 -11.17 2.75 0.40
N PRO A 80 -11.47 1.94 -0.63
CA PRO A 80 -10.83 0.64 -0.84
C PRO A 80 -9.52 0.67 -1.64
N LEU A 81 -9.26 1.77 -2.37
CA LEU A 81 -8.17 1.86 -3.33
C LEU A 81 -7.22 3.03 -3.01
N TYR A 82 -5.93 2.73 -2.91
CA TYR A 82 -4.87 3.71 -3.02
C TYR A 82 -4.43 3.78 -4.49
N LEU A 83 -4.60 4.92 -5.14
CA LEU A 83 -4.32 5.13 -6.57
C LEU A 83 -3.50 6.40 -6.73
N ASP A 84 -2.20 6.21 -6.99
CA ASP A 84 -1.23 7.30 -7.12
C ASP A 84 0.07 6.78 -7.78
N GLU A 85 1.11 7.59 -7.84
CA GLU A 85 2.45 7.17 -8.26
C GLU A 85 3.54 7.64 -7.29
N GLY A 86 4.60 6.83 -7.14
CA GLY A 86 5.77 7.13 -6.31
C GLY A 86 6.49 5.84 -5.92
N THR A 87 7.49 5.93 -5.04
CA THR A 87 8.47 4.83 -4.84
C THR A 87 8.60 4.34 -3.40
N HIS A 88 7.69 4.74 -2.50
CA HIS A 88 7.78 4.45 -1.07
C HIS A 88 7.58 2.97 -0.74
N VAL A 89 6.58 2.33 -1.34
CA VAL A 89 6.26 0.91 -1.19
C VAL A 89 5.79 0.39 -2.53
N GLY A 90 6.24 -0.79 -2.94
CA GLY A 90 5.89 -1.31 -4.25
C GLY A 90 6.09 -2.79 -4.43
N LEU A 91 5.54 -3.32 -5.52
CA LEU A 91 5.63 -4.74 -5.85
C LEU A 91 5.99 -4.97 -7.33
N LYS A 92 7.12 -4.38 -7.74
CA LYS A 92 7.72 -4.55 -9.08
C LYS A 92 6.77 -4.11 -10.21
N GLY A 93 6.16 -2.94 -10.07
CA GLY A 93 5.26 -2.39 -11.08
C GLY A 93 3.90 -3.08 -11.19
N LYS A 94 3.49 -3.86 -10.18
CA LYS A 94 2.21 -4.60 -10.19
C LYS A 94 1.31 -4.13 -9.05
N PRO A 95 -0.02 -4.12 -9.24
CA PRO A 95 -0.95 -3.88 -8.15
C PRO A 95 -0.74 -4.84 -6.97
N PHE A 96 -0.94 -4.34 -5.76
CA PHE A 96 -0.70 -5.08 -4.53
C PHE A 96 -1.69 -4.68 -3.43
N TYR A 97 -1.86 -5.53 -2.43
CA TYR A 97 -2.53 -5.17 -1.19
C TYR A 97 -1.50 -4.71 -0.16
N TYR A 98 -1.80 -3.61 0.53
CA TYR A 98 -1.00 -3.08 1.63
C TYR A 98 -1.91 -2.34 2.62
N CYS A 99 -1.70 -2.60 3.91
CA CYS A 99 -2.55 -2.16 5.02
C CYS A 99 -4.06 -2.47 4.83
N GLY A 100 -4.40 -3.48 4.02
CA GLY A 100 -5.77 -3.90 3.72
C GLY A 100 -6.47 -3.11 2.61
N LEU A 101 -5.75 -2.25 1.86
CA LEU A 101 -6.25 -1.59 0.65
C LEU A 101 -5.60 -2.20 -0.59
N LEU A 102 -6.33 -2.17 -1.71
CA LEU A 102 -5.73 -2.34 -3.03
C LEU A 102 -4.88 -1.11 -3.31
N ASN A 103 -3.67 -1.31 -3.83
CA ASN A 103 -2.74 -0.27 -4.24
C ASN A 103 -2.46 -0.44 -5.74
N VAL A 104 -2.71 0.62 -6.49
CA VAL A 104 -2.14 0.85 -7.82
C VAL A 104 -1.19 2.02 -7.64
N TYR A 105 0.05 1.67 -7.31
CA TYR A 105 1.12 2.55 -6.85
C TYR A 105 2.47 1.89 -7.15
N ASP A 106 3.53 2.67 -7.28
CA ASP A 106 4.84 2.21 -7.79
C ASP A 106 4.67 1.34 -9.05
N MET A 107 3.96 1.87 -10.05
CA MET A 107 3.70 1.14 -11.29
C MET A 107 4.95 1.09 -12.18
N ALA A 108 6.02 1.79 -11.81
CA ALA A 108 7.36 1.70 -12.39
C ALA A 108 7.32 1.74 -13.93
N GLU A 109 7.87 0.73 -14.61
CA GLU A 109 7.90 0.63 -16.07
C GLU A 109 6.51 0.46 -16.71
N GLN A 110 5.46 0.26 -15.92
CA GLN A 110 4.08 0.16 -16.35
C GLN A 110 3.33 1.49 -16.21
N SER A 111 4.01 2.56 -15.79
CA SER A 111 3.50 3.92 -15.76
C SER A 111 3.98 4.69 -16.98
N THR A 112 3.10 5.45 -17.62
CA THR A 112 3.49 6.30 -18.76
C THR A 112 2.62 7.54 -18.87
N ARG A 113 3.16 8.55 -19.55
CA ARG A 113 2.43 9.74 -19.95
C ARG A 113 3.08 10.37 -21.17
N MET A 114 2.25 11.01 -21.97
CA MET A 114 2.67 11.92 -23.03
C MET A 114 2.96 13.31 -22.42
N GLY A 115 4.04 13.95 -22.84
CA GLY A 115 4.22 15.39 -22.59
C GLY A 115 3.16 16.22 -23.34
N LEU A 116 3.07 17.52 -23.04
CA LEU A 116 1.99 18.39 -23.54
C LEU A 116 2.47 19.50 -24.47
N GLU A 117 3.73 19.44 -24.93
CA GLU A 117 4.37 20.50 -25.74
C GLU A 117 4.31 20.26 -27.25
N GLY A 118 3.55 19.27 -27.71
CA GLY A 118 3.21 19.08 -29.13
C GLY A 118 3.61 17.72 -29.72
N ALA A 119 3.90 17.69 -31.02
CA ALA A 119 4.06 16.46 -31.80
C ALA A 119 5.15 15.51 -31.29
N ALA A 120 6.30 16.04 -30.89
CA ALA A 120 7.41 15.22 -30.41
C ALA A 120 7.07 14.48 -29.10
N ASP A 121 6.33 15.15 -28.21
CA ASP A 121 5.83 14.53 -26.98
C ASP A 121 4.79 13.46 -27.27
N TYR A 122 3.92 13.70 -28.25
CA TYR A 122 2.97 12.70 -28.76
C TYR A 122 3.68 11.45 -29.26
N GLU A 123 4.68 11.58 -30.13
CA GLU A 123 5.40 10.42 -30.65
C GLU A 123 6.13 9.65 -29.55
N LYS A 124 6.77 10.35 -28.59
CA LYS A 124 7.40 9.72 -27.43
C LYS A 124 6.39 8.96 -26.56
N GLY A 125 5.24 9.58 -26.26
CA GLY A 125 4.18 8.96 -25.46
C GLY A 125 3.60 7.72 -26.13
N VAL A 126 3.39 7.76 -27.45
CA VAL A 126 2.94 6.61 -28.24
C VAL A 126 3.97 5.48 -28.23
N ALA A 127 5.25 5.80 -28.44
CA ALA A 127 6.32 4.80 -28.39
C ALA A 127 6.42 4.15 -27.01
N ALA A 128 6.33 4.94 -25.93
CA ALA A 128 6.35 4.44 -24.56
C ALA A 128 5.17 3.51 -24.29
N PHE A 129 3.93 3.92 -24.63
CA PHE A 129 2.76 3.09 -24.44
C PHE A 129 2.83 1.77 -25.22
N ARG A 130 3.25 1.81 -26.50
CA ARG A 130 3.41 0.60 -27.32
C ARG A 130 4.41 -0.38 -26.72
N LYS A 131 5.55 0.12 -26.21
CA LYS A 131 6.54 -0.71 -25.52
C LYS A 131 5.95 -1.42 -24.30
N ILE A 132 5.16 -0.70 -23.49
CA ILE A 132 4.52 -1.28 -22.31
C ILE A 132 3.45 -2.31 -22.73
N HIS A 133 2.62 -1.96 -23.72
CA HIS A 133 1.59 -2.84 -24.26
C HIS A 133 2.17 -4.16 -24.79
N GLU A 134 3.23 -4.11 -25.60
CA GLU A 134 3.92 -5.29 -26.13
C GLU A 134 4.47 -6.16 -25.01
N LYS A 135 5.15 -5.55 -24.01
CA LYS A 135 5.68 -6.24 -22.84
C LYS A 135 4.58 -6.95 -22.06
N LEU A 136 3.47 -6.26 -21.76
CA LEU A 136 2.36 -6.82 -21.00
C LEU A 136 1.62 -7.90 -21.77
N ALA A 137 1.44 -7.74 -23.08
CA ALA A 137 0.83 -8.76 -23.93
C ALA A 137 1.61 -10.08 -23.88
N GLN A 138 2.95 -10.02 -23.90
CA GLN A 138 3.82 -11.19 -23.74
C GLN A 138 3.73 -11.84 -22.35
N GLN A 139 3.33 -11.08 -21.33
CA GLN A 139 3.18 -11.54 -19.94
C GLN A 139 1.77 -12.03 -19.59
N GLY A 140 0.87 -12.08 -20.58
CA GLY A 140 -0.54 -12.48 -20.38
C GLY A 140 -1.46 -11.35 -19.92
N GLY A 141 -1.03 -10.09 -20.04
CA GLY A 141 -1.78 -8.89 -19.69
C GLY A 141 -1.23 -8.16 -18.46
N GLY A 142 -1.85 -7.03 -18.14
CA GLY A 142 -1.49 -6.22 -16.98
C GLY A 142 -2.20 -4.87 -16.99
N LEU A 143 -1.78 -4.01 -16.06
CA LEU A 143 -2.29 -2.65 -15.91
C LEU A 143 -1.23 -1.65 -16.39
N VAL A 144 -1.66 -0.63 -17.12
CA VAL A 144 -0.85 0.55 -17.45
C VAL A 144 -1.42 1.73 -16.68
N SER A 145 -0.57 2.44 -15.93
CA SER A 145 -0.96 3.65 -15.20
C SER A 145 -0.67 4.88 -16.03
N ILE A 146 -1.63 5.80 -16.11
CA ILE A 146 -1.52 7.09 -16.78
C ILE A 146 -2.22 8.12 -15.91
N TYR A 147 -1.56 9.24 -15.64
CA TYR A 147 -2.12 10.32 -14.84
C TYR A 147 -1.76 11.69 -15.42
N TYR A 148 -2.65 12.65 -15.18
CA TYR A 148 -2.50 14.05 -15.57
C TYR A 148 -3.20 14.93 -14.53
N HIS A 149 -2.73 16.17 -14.40
CA HIS A 149 -3.39 17.18 -13.61
C HIS A 149 -4.05 18.21 -14.54
N PRO A 150 -5.30 18.65 -14.26
CA PRO A 150 -5.93 19.73 -15.02
C PRO A 150 -5.04 21.00 -15.08
N ASN A 151 -4.24 21.22 -14.04
CA ASN A 151 -3.26 22.30 -14.00
C ASN A 151 -2.34 22.32 -15.22
N GLU A 152 -1.86 21.17 -15.68
CA GLU A 152 -0.84 21.07 -16.74
C GLU A 152 -1.38 21.49 -18.11
N PHE A 153 -2.70 21.43 -18.31
CA PHE A 153 -3.36 21.89 -19.53
C PHE A 153 -3.65 23.41 -19.52
N ASP A 154 -3.65 24.03 -18.34
CA ASP A 154 -4.06 25.43 -18.17
C ASP A 154 -2.88 26.35 -17.80
N HIS A 155 -1.85 25.79 -17.16
CA HIS A 155 -0.73 26.52 -16.58
C HIS A 155 0.62 25.98 -17.07
N THR A 156 1.63 26.85 -17.04
CA THR A 156 3.02 26.52 -17.41
C THR A 156 3.82 25.97 -16.24
N GLU A 157 3.28 26.02 -15.02
CA GLU A 157 3.90 25.55 -13.78
C GLU A 157 2.82 25.06 -12.79
N PHE A 158 3.22 24.29 -11.78
CA PHE A 158 2.32 23.83 -10.72
C PHE A 158 2.11 24.92 -9.67
N TRP A 159 0.85 25.13 -9.26
CA TRP A 159 0.51 26.04 -8.15
C TRP A 159 1.25 25.70 -6.86
N ASP A 160 1.49 24.41 -6.64
CA ASP A 160 2.28 23.92 -5.51
C ASP A 160 3.69 24.52 -5.49
N ALA A 161 4.35 24.58 -6.66
CA ALA A 161 5.67 25.18 -6.80
C ALA A 161 5.63 26.70 -6.58
N VAL A 162 4.57 27.36 -7.05
CA VAL A 162 4.46 28.82 -6.98
C VAL A 162 4.25 29.32 -5.56
N ILE A 163 3.49 28.58 -4.76
CA ILE A 163 3.06 29.02 -3.42
C ILE A 163 3.85 28.34 -2.32
N TRP A 164 4.12 27.03 -2.45
CA TRP A 164 4.62 26.17 -1.37
C TRP A 164 6.07 25.71 -1.53
N ALA A 165 6.77 26.16 -2.58
CA ALA A 165 8.12 25.68 -2.86
C ALA A 165 9.06 25.76 -1.65
N ARG A 166 9.85 24.70 -1.45
CA ARG A 166 10.86 24.57 -0.40
C ARG A 166 10.30 24.75 1.01
N GLY A 167 9.11 24.21 1.27
CA GLY A 167 8.45 24.23 2.58
C GLY A 167 7.81 25.57 2.94
N ALA A 168 7.65 26.48 1.98
CA ALA A 168 7.02 27.78 2.22
C ALA A 168 5.53 27.62 2.58
N ASN A 169 5.04 28.41 3.53
CA ASN A 169 3.61 28.51 3.82
C ASN A 169 3.21 29.98 4.01
N PRO A 170 3.27 30.80 2.96
CA PRO A 170 2.94 32.22 3.06
C PRO A 170 1.45 32.42 3.39
N PRO A 171 1.11 33.50 4.11
CA PRO A 171 -0.29 33.87 4.33
C PRO A 171 -0.97 34.19 3.00
N ARG A 172 -2.32 34.08 2.97
CA ARG A 172 -3.13 34.09 1.75
C ARG A 172 -2.93 35.33 0.88
N GLU A 173 -2.65 36.48 1.49
CA GLU A 173 -2.43 37.75 0.80
C GLU A 173 -1.16 37.75 -0.06
N ARG A 174 -0.25 36.79 0.17
CA ARG A 174 1.00 36.62 -0.58
C ARG A 174 0.95 35.46 -1.58
N TRP A 175 -0.20 34.81 -1.73
CA TRP A 175 -0.35 33.75 -2.74
C TRP A 175 -0.25 34.34 -4.15
N LYS A 176 0.41 33.60 -5.03
CA LYS A 176 0.64 33.99 -6.41
C LYS A 176 -0.11 33.05 -7.35
N THR A 177 -0.49 33.57 -8.51
CA THR A 177 -1.09 32.79 -9.59
C THR A 177 0.01 32.13 -10.42
N ALA A 178 -0.17 30.85 -10.76
CA ALA A 178 0.72 30.17 -11.70
C ALA A 178 0.65 30.79 -13.11
N GLY A 179 1.75 30.77 -13.85
CA GLY A 179 1.77 31.19 -15.25
C GLY A 179 0.74 30.42 -16.08
N LYS A 180 0.05 31.10 -17.00
CA LYS A 180 -0.99 30.50 -17.85
C LYS A 180 -0.44 30.09 -19.21
N ARG A 181 -0.92 28.97 -19.74
CA ARG A 181 -0.66 28.60 -21.14
C ARG A 181 -1.41 29.55 -22.08
N THR A 182 -0.89 29.73 -23.29
CA THR A 182 -1.64 30.42 -24.34
C THR A 182 -2.85 29.57 -24.78
N PRO A 183 -3.94 30.19 -25.26
CA PRO A 183 -5.08 29.45 -25.79
C PRO A 183 -4.68 28.43 -26.88
N GLU A 184 -3.71 28.78 -27.73
CA GLU A 184 -3.18 27.94 -28.80
C GLU A 184 -2.47 26.71 -28.23
N SER A 185 -1.57 26.91 -27.26
CA SER A 185 -0.84 25.81 -26.60
C SER A 185 -1.79 24.86 -25.88
N ARG A 186 -2.80 25.40 -25.18
CA ARG A 186 -3.83 24.60 -24.52
C ARG A 186 -4.63 23.75 -25.51
N ARG A 187 -5.09 24.35 -26.62
CA ARG A 187 -5.83 23.62 -27.66
C ARG A 187 -4.97 22.49 -28.25
N GLN A 188 -3.71 22.77 -28.55
CA GLN A 188 -2.78 21.77 -29.07
C GLN A 188 -2.55 20.61 -28.09
N ALA A 189 -2.34 20.90 -26.80
CA ALA A 189 -2.16 19.87 -25.77
C ALA A 189 -3.39 18.94 -25.69
N LEU A 190 -4.60 19.51 -25.72
CA LEU A 190 -5.85 18.73 -25.71
C LEU A 190 -6.04 17.91 -26.98
N GLU A 191 -5.69 18.45 -28.16
CA GLU A 191 -5.77 17.72 -29.43
C GLU A 191 -4.85 16.49 -29.45
N TYR A 192 -3.59 16.65 -29.01
CA TYR A 192 -2.68 15.51 -28.93
C TYR A 192 -3.08 14.51 -27.85
N PHE A 193 -3.63 14.98 -26.73
CA PHE A 193 -4.13 14.10 -25.68
C PHE A 193 -5.32 13.27 -26.18
N ASP A 194 -6.25 13.87 -26.91
CA ASP A 194 -7.36 13.17 -27.56
C ASP A 194 -6.84 12.09 -28.53
N ARG A 195 -5.92 12.45 -29.42
CA ARG A 195 -5.26 11.50 -30.34
C ARG A 195 -4.55 10.35 -29.62
N TYR A 196 -3.94 10.63 -28.46
CA TYR A 196 -3.23 9.64 -27.67
C TYR A 196 -4.20 8.62 -27.06
N LEU A 197 -5.33 9.08 -26.51
CA LEU A 197 -6.40 8.21 -26.02
C LEU A 197 -7.03 7.39 -27.14
N ASP A 198 -7.28 8.03 -28.29
CA ASP A 198 -7.85 7.40 -29.48
C ASP A 198 -6.97 6.25 -30.00
N LEU A 199 -5.65 6.44 -29.97
CA LEU A 199 -4.68 5.42 -30.33
C LEU A 199 -4.76 4.23 -29.37
N MET A 200 -4.77 4.48 -28.06
CA MET A 200 -4.87 3.40 -27.06
C MET A 200 -6.15 2.60 -27.21
N GLN A 201 -7.28 3.28 -27.40
CA GLN A 201 -8.59 2.62 -27.54
C GLN A 201 -8.63 1.68 -28.75
N LYS A 202 -7.92 2.00 -29.83
CA LYS A 202 -7.86 1.20 -31.06
C LYS A 202 -6.84 0.05 -30.97
N MET A 203 -6.01 -0.01 -29.93
CA MET A 203 -5.02 -1.07 -29.79
C MET A 203 -5.65 -2.39 -29.31
N PRO A 204 -5.28 -3.55 -29.90
CA PRO A 204 -5.84 -4.84 -29.52
C PRO A 204 -5.62 -5.15 -28.04
N GLY A 205 -6.69 -5.59 -27.36
CA GLY A 205 -6.64 -6.00 -25.95
C GLY A 205 -6.52 -4.85 -24.94
N VAL A 206 -6.56 -3.59 -25.38
CA VAL A 206 -6.58 -2.44 -24.47
C VAL A 206 -8.02 -2.14 -24.06
N ARG A 207 -8.22 -1.93 -22.76
CA ARG A 207 -9.49 -1.51 -22.17
C ARG A 207 -9.22 -0.47 -21.09
N PHE A 208 -9.90 0.67 -21.18
CA PHE A 208 -9.94 1.64 -20.08
C PHE A 208 -10.78 1.10 -18.93
N VAL A 209 -10.25 1.24 -17.72
CA VAL A 209 -10.89 0.80 -16.48
C VAL A 209 -11.00 1.97 -15.52
N SER A 210 -12.11 2.00 -14.78
CA SER A 210 -12.33 2.93 -13.69
C SER A 210 -11.68 2.42 -12.39
N ALA A 211 -11.59 3.27 -11.37
CA ALA A 211 -11.13 2.84 -10.03
C ALA A 211 -12.07 1.76 -9.44
N SER A 212 -13.37 1.89 -9.69
CA SER A 212 -14.39 0.91 -9.33
C SER A 212 -14.16 -0.43 -10.03
N ASP A 213 -13.79 -0.43 -11.31
CA ASP A 213 -13.42 -1.65 -12.04
C ASP A 213 -12.16 -2.29 -11.44
N LEU A 214 -11.15 -1.50 -11.08
CA LEU A 214 -9.91 -2.02 -10.48
C LEU A 214 -10.17 -2.78 -9.18
N VAL A 215 -11.02 -2.24 -8.29
CA VAL A 215 -11.41 -2.90 -7.03
C VAL A 215 -12.08 -4.26 -7.29
N GLN A 216 -12.86 -4.39 -8.36
CA GLN A 216 -13.50 -5.65 -8.72
C GLN A 216 -12.51 -6.63 -9.38
N LEU A 217 -11.73 -6.16 -10.34
CA LEU A 217 -10.77 -6.97 -11.10
C LEU A 217 -9.71 -7.58 -10.19
N TYR A 218 -9.25 -6.83 -9.20
CA TYR A 218 -8.20 -7.21 -8.28
C TYR A 218 -8.72 -7.61 -6.89
N ALA A 219 -10.01 -7.95 -6.76
CA ALA A 219 -10.62 -8.30 -5.48
C ALA A 219 -9.85 -9.42 -4.74
N ASP A 220 -9.63 -9.23 -3.45
CA ASP A 220 -8.86 -10.17 -2.63
C ASP A 220 -9.64 -11.48 -2.38
N ARG A 221 -9.36 -12.51 -3.18
CA ARG A 221 -9.99 -13.84 -3.02
C ARG A 221 -9.50 -14.61 -1.80
N SER A 222 -8.38 -14.23 -1.20
CA SER A 222 -7.90 -14.87 0.03
C SER A 222 -8.70 -14.39 1.25
N ALA A 223 -9.33 -13.22 1.16
CA ALA A 223 -10.15 -12.66 2.23
C ALA A 223 -11.32 -13.60 2.57
N GLY A 224 -11.32 -14.10 3.81
CA GLY A 224 -12.38 -14.99 4.31
C GLY A 224 -12.30 -16.44 3.82
N ARG A 225 -11.30 -16.79 3.01
CA ARG A 225 -11.05 -18.17 2.57
C ARG A 225 -10.59 -19.05 3.74
N ALA A 226 -11.01 -20.32 3.74
CA ALA A 226 -10.55 -21.33 4.67
C ALA A 226 -9.42 -22.17 4.03
N PHE A 227 -8.39 -22.47 4.81
CA PHE A 227 -7.19 -23.20 4.39
C PHE A 227 -7.16 -24.57 5.04
N ALA A 228 -6.94 -25.62 4.25
CA ALA A 228 -6.89 -27.01 4.72
C ALA A 228 -5.46 -27.43 5.11
N ARG A 229 -5.32 -28.60 5.76
CA ARG A 229 -4.04 -29.13 6.27
C ARG A 229 -2.87 -29.02 5.27
N GLY A 230 -3.07 -29.48 4.04
CA GLY A 230 -2.00 -29.49 3.03
C GLY A 230 -1.52 -28.09 2.66
N GLU A 231 -2.43 -27.12 2.58
CA GLU A 231 -2.08 -25.72 2.31
C GLU A 231 -1.35 -25.10 3.49
N ILE A 232 -1.78 -25.42 4.71
CA ILE A 232 -1.16 -24.95 5.94
C ILE A 232 0.26 -25.48 6.09
N GLN A 233 0.52 -26.74 5.73
CA GLN A 233 1.87 -27.30 5.66
C GLN A 233 2.72 -26.56 4.63
N GLY A 234 2.16 -26.23 3.47
CA GLY A 234 2.84 -25.41 2.46
C GLY A 234 3.20 -24.00 2.99
N ILE A 235 2.25 -23.32 3.62
CA ILE A 235 2.45 -22.01 4.25
C ILE A 235 3.53 -22.08 5.32
N ALA A 236 3.45 -23.04 6.23
CA ALA A 236 4.44 -23.22 7.30
C ALA A 236 5.84 -23.51 6.72
N SER A 237 5.94 -24.40 5.72
CA SER A 237 7.23 -24.72 5.08
C SER A 237 7.88 -23.53 4.39
N ALA A 238 7.10 -22.58 3.88
CA ALA A 238 7.66 -21.40 3.25
C ALA A 238 8.11 -20.37 4.31
N LEU A 239 7.33 -20.17 5.37
CA LEU A 239 7.62 -19.24 6.46
C LEU A 239 8.83 -19.64 7.32
N THR A 240 9.21 -20.93 7.37
CA THR A 240 10.48 -21.33 8.02
C THR A 240 11.71 -20.90 7.22
N ARG A 241 11.57 -20.58 5.93
CA ARG A 241 12.66 -20.14 5.06
C ARG A 241 12.73 -18.61 4.98
N GLU A 242 11.58 -18.00 4.69
CA GLU A 242 11.46 -16.56 4.45
C GLU A 242 10.06 -16.08 4.85
N ILE A 243 10.00 -15.04 5.68
CA ILE A 243 8.75 -14.41 6.09
C ILE A 243 8.46 -13.26 5.14
N SER A 244 7.58 -13.56 4.19
CA SER A 244 6.99 -12.66 3.20
C SER A 244 5.54 -13.08 2.92
N PHE A 245 4.92 -12.55 1.87
CA PHE A 245 3.67 -13.10 1.36
C PHE A 245 3.86 -14.50 0.79
N GLN A 246 2.82 -15.33 0.88
CA GLN A 246 2.84 -16.73 0.50
C GLN A 246 1.85 -16.97 -0.65
N SER A 247 2.31 -17.65 -1.69
CA SER A 247 1.43 -18.14 -2.76
C SER A 247 0.71 -19.40 -2.29
N VAL A 248 -0.61 -19.43 -2.41
CA VAL A 248 -1.45 -20.58 -2.06
C VAL A 248 -2.40 -20.87 -3.22
N GLY A 249 -1.93 -21.72 -4.14
CA GLY A 249 -2.61 -21.98 -5.41
C GLY A 249 -2.56 -20.77 -6.32
N LYS A 250 -3.72 -20.13 -6.57
CA LYS A 250 -3.84 -18.90 -7.37
C LYS A 250 -4.02 -17.64 -6.52
N ASP A 251 -4.06 -17.78 -5.20
CA ASP A 251 -4.26 -16.68 -4.26
C ASP A 251 -2.98 -16.42 -3.47
N TYR A 252 -2.96 -15.30 -2.75
CA TYR A 252 -1.83 -14.91 -1.92
C TYR A 252 -2.30 -14.58 -0.50
N LEU A 253 -1.47 -14.92 0.48
CA LEU A 253 -1.60 -14.48 1.86
C LEU A 253 -0.44 -13.56 2.21
N SER A 254 -0.72 -12.45 2.87
CA SER A 254 0.33 -11.64 3.51
C SER A 254 0.91 -12.38 4.72
N ALA A 255 2.05 -11.92 5.24
CA ALA A 255 2.67 -12.54 6.41
C ALA A 255 1.76 -12.46 7.65
N ALA A 256 1.04 -11.35 7.84
CA ALA A 256 0.09 -11.17 8.95
C ALA A 256 -1.09 -12.15 8.85
N GLU A 257 -1.63 -12.34 7.64
CA GLU A 257 -2.71 -13.29 7.42
C GLU A 257 -2.24 -14.73 7.62
N ALA A 258 -1.07 -15.08 7.09
CA ALA A 258 -0.45 -16.40 7.29
C ALA A 258 -0.18 -16.67 8.78
N PHE A 259 0.29 -15.68 9.54
CA PHE A 259 0.46 -15.78 10.99
C PHE A 259 -0.88 -16.14 11.68
N SER A 260 -1.96 -15.43 11.33
CA SER A 260 -3.28 -15.74 11.87
C SER A 260 -3.77 -17.16 11.53
N VAL A 261 -3.48 -17.63 10.32
CA VAL A 261 -3.81 -19.00 9.87
C VAL A 261 -3.05 -20.03 10.70
N LEU A 262 -1.74 -19.84 10.90
CA LEU A 262 -0.93 -20.78 11.67
C LEU A 262 -1.32 -20.80 13.15
N LEU A 263 -1.63 -19.65 13.76
CA LEU A 263 -2.11 -19.57 15.14
C LEU A 263 -3.44 -20.32 15.31
N ARG A 264 -4.43 -20.00 14.47
CA ARG A 264 -5.74 -20.66 14.49
C ARG A 264 -5.61 -22.16 14.23
N TRP A 265 -4.71 -22.57 13.33
CA TRP A 265 -4.44 -23.97 13.08
C TRP A 265 -3.85 -24.64 14.32
N TYR A 266 -2.77 -24.11 14.89
CA TYR A 266 -2.09 -24.72 16.03
C TYR A 266 -2.98 -24.84 17.28
N LEU A 267 -3.85 -23.85 17.48
CA LEU A 267 -4.77 -23.81 18.62
C LEU A 267 -6.06 -24.62 18.40
N ARG A 268 -6.34 -25.07 17.17
CA ARG A 268 -7.58 -25.77 16.84
C ARG A 268 -7.78 -27.04 17.66
N ASN A 269 -9.05 -27.39 17.85
CA ASN A 269 -9.43 -28.73 18.27
C ASN A 269 -9.42 -29.68 17.05
N SER A 270 -9.13 -30.96 17.27
CA SER A 270 -8.95 -31.96 16.20
C SER A 270 -10.16 -32.16 15.27
N SER A 271 -11.33 -31.61 15.59
CA SER A 271 -12.53 -31.65 14.76
C SER A 271 -12.55 -30.64 13.61
N VAL A 272 -11.63 -29.67 13.59
CA VAL A 272 -11.59 -28.61 12.56
C VAL A 272 -10.58 -28.97 11.47
N ASN A 273 -11.07 -29.14 10.23
CA ASN A 273 -10.26 -29.53 9.08
C ASN A 273 -9.70 -28.35 8.26
N ALA A 274 -10.18 -27.14 8.51
CA ALA A 274 -9.72 -25.92 7.85
C ALA A 274 -9.90 -24.68 8.73
N VAL A 275 -9.03 -23.68 8.59
CA VAL A 275 -9.10 -22.41 9.34
C VAL A 275 -9.08 -21.22 8.41
N ARG A 276 -9.77 -20.14 8.79
CA ARG A 276 -9.83 -18.91 8.00
C ARG A 276 -8.73 -17.93 8.38
N ALA A 277 -8.17 -17.25 7.40
CA ALA A 277 -7.30 -16.10 7.64
C ALA A 277 -8.12 -14.94 8.23
N MET A 278 -7.50 -14.20 9.15
CA MET A 278 -8.02 -12.90 9.60
C MET A 278 -7.76 -11.88 8.51
N THR A 279 -8.70 -10.98 8.25
CA THR A 279 -8.57 -9.94 7.22
C THR A 279 -8.29 -8.59 7.84
N GLY A 280 -7.57 -7.74 7.11
CA GLY A 280 -7.30 -6.37 7.54
C GLY A 280 -6.44 -6.26 8.80
N ILE A 281 -5.60 -7.26 9.07
CA ILE A 281 -4.61 -7.21 10.14
C ILE A 281 -3.42 -6.38 9.68
N LEU A 282 -3.06 -5.41 10.51
CA LEU A 282 -1.92 -4.53 10.30
C LEU A 282 -0.60 -5.20 10.74
N GLY A 283 0.53 -4.66 10.27
CA GLY A 283 1.82 -5.00 10.85
C GLY A 283 1.99 -4.40 12.26
N PRO A 284 3.09 -4.73 12.95
CA PRO A 284 3.41 -4.13 14.25
C PRO A 284 3.48 -2.59 14.17
N ALA A 285 3.07 -1.90 15.24
CA ALA A 285 3.12 -0.43 15.27
C ALA A 285 4.51 0.13 15.60
N ARG A 286 5.41 -0.70 16.12
CA ARG A 286 6.81 -0.37 16.37
C ARG A 286 7.65 -1.65 16.40
N ARG A 287 8.96 -1.49 16.26
CA ARG A 287 9.93 -2.59 16.37
C ARG A 287 10.33 -2.74 17.84
N GLU A 288 10.17 -3.94 18.40
CA GLU A 288 10.65 -4.27 19.74
C GLU A 288 11.76 -5.32 19.67
N PRO A 289 12.84 -5.19 20.46
CA PRO A 289 13.87 -6.21 20.53
C PRO A 289 13.33 -7.46 21.23
N GLY A 290 13.58 -8.62 20.62
CA GLY A 290 13.30 -9.93 21.21
C GLY A 290 14.57 -10.74 21.41
N GLN A 291 14.51 -11.76 22.27
CA GLN A 291 15.55 -12.78 22.32
C GLN A 291 15.49 -13.64 21.05
N SER A 292 16.66 -13.98 20.52
CA SER A 292 16.82 -14.74 19.28
C SER A 292 17.21 -16.20 19.51
N VAL A 293 17.38 -16.61 20.77
CA VAL A 293 17.67 -17.98 21.18
C VAL A 293 16.87 -18.30 22.44
N GLY A 294 16.31 -19.49 22.53
CA GLY A 294 15.58 -19.95 23.71
C GLY A 294 15.07 -21.37 23.53
N ARG A 295 14.83 -22.05 24.66
CA ARG A 295 14.14 -23.35 24.69
C ARG A 295 12.99 -23.25 25.67
N PHE A 296 11.79 -23.60 25.23
CA PHE A 296 10.54 -23.37 25.95
C PHE A 296 9.73 -24.65 26.05
N GLN A 297 8.92 -24.78 27.10
CA GLN A 297 7.95 -25.85 27.17
C GLN A 297 6.81 -25.58 26.18
N LYS A 298 6.27 -26.63 25.56
CA LYS A 298 5.17 -26.50 24.58
C LYS A 298 3.91 -25.90 25.18
N TRP A 299 3.65 -26.11 26.47
CA TRP A 299 2.51 -25.49 27.13
C TRP A 299 2.69 -23.96 27.29
N GLU A 300 3.91 -23.48 27.53
CA GLU A 300 4.21 -22.03 27.54
C GLU A 300 4.05 -21.44 26.15
N PHE A 301 4.54 -22.14 25.13
CA PHE A 301 4.40 -21.72 23.74
C PHE A 301 2.94 -21.71 23.29
N ARG A 302 2.14 -22.71 23.68
CA ARG A 302 0.70 -22.73 23.40
C ARG A 302 -0.01 -21.54 24.03
N ARG A 303 0.28 -21.21 25.28
CA ARG A 303 -0.27 -20.02 25.94
C ARG A 303 0.14 -18.73 25.21
N ALA A 304 1.40 -18.62 24.79
CA ALA A 304 1.86 -17.49 23.99
C ALA A 304 1.13 -17.39 22.63
N CYS A 305 0.77 -18.52 22.01
CA CYS A 305 -0.06 -18.54 20.81
C CYS A 305 -1.48 -18.00 21.09
N GLU A 306 -2.08 -18.40 22.20
CA GLU A 306 -3.41 -17.91 22.62
C GLU A 306 -3.38 -16.39 22.85
N GLU A 307 -2.37 -15.89 23.55
CA GLU A 307 -2.17 -14.46 23.81
C GLU A 307 -1.89 -13.67 22.52
N ALA A 308 -1.03 -14.20 21.63
CA ALA A 308 -0.76 -13.56 20.34
C ALA A 308 -2.02 -13.48 19.46
N LEU A 309 -2.83 -14.55 19.42
CA LEU A 309 -4.09 -14.56 18.69
C LEU A 309 -5.09 -13.55 19.28
N ASP A 310 -5.23 -13.49 20.60
CA ASP A 310 -6.10 -12.51 21.28
C ASP A 310 -5.67 -11.07 21.00
N VAL A 311 -4.36 -10.78 21.00
CA VAL A 311 -3.83 -9.46 20.61
C VAL A 311 -4.19 -9.13 19.16
N MET A 312 -3.99 -10.06 18.23
CA MET A 312 -4.35 -9.85 16.81
C MET A 312 -5.86 -9.62 16.65
N GLU A 313 -6.70 -10.34 17.38
CA GLU A 313 -8.16 -10.22 17.32
C GLU A 313 -8.66 -8.91 17.91
N ARG A 314 -8.10 -8.46 19.05
CA ARG A 314 -8.54 -7.23 19.72
C ARG A 314 -7.94 -5.97 19.12
N ARG A 315 -6.66 -6.01 18.72
CA ARG A 315 -5.94 -4.81 18.23
C ARG A 315 -5.90 -4.72 16.71
N GLY A 316 -6.27 -5.78 15.99
CA GLY A 316 -6.25 -5.81 14.54
C GLY A 316 -4.85 -5.64 13.93
N ARG A 317 -3.80 -6.05 14.64
CA ARG A 317 -2.40 -5.93 14.21
C ARG A 317 -1.56 -7.08 14.74
N VAL A 318 -0.48 -7.42 14.03
CA VAL A 318 0.55 -8.34 14.54
C VAL A 318 1.14 -7.73 15.82
N PRO A 319 1.32 -8.51 16.91
CA PRO A 319 1.90 -8.01 18.16
C PRO A 319 3.27 -7.37 17.92
N GLU A 320 3.63 -6.35 18.68
CA GLU A 320 5.00 -5.78 18.62
C GLU A 320 6.04 -6.75 19.18
N ILE A 321 5.64 -7.52 20.19
CA ILE A 321 6.42 -8.55 20.86
C ILE A 321 5.48 -9.68 21.28
N VAL A 322 5.97 -10.91 21.31
CA VAL A 322 5.25 -12.07 21.87
C VAL A 322 6.02 -12.56 23.09
N TRP A 323 5.34 -12.73 24.22
CA TRP A 323 5.97 -13.23 25.46
C TRP A 323 5.77 -14.74 25.57
N ILE A 324 6.87 -15.48 25.69
CA ILE A 324 6.83 -16.90 26.07
C ILE A 324 7.32 -17.00 27.52
N GLY A 325 6.37 -17.14 28.44
CA GLY A 325 6.67 -16.95 29.87
C GLY A 325 7.15 -15.52 30.13
N SER A 326 8.36 -15.36 30.68
CA SER A 326 8.99 -14.05 30.90
C SER A 326 9.96 -13.62 29.79
N VAL A 327 10.01 -14.35 28.67
CA VAL A 327 10.97 -14.10 27.59
C VAL A 327 10.28 -13.35 26.44
N PRO A 328 10.75 -12.14 26.06
CA PRO A 328 10.23 -11.42 24.91
C PRO A 328 10.80 -12.01 23.63
N VAL A 329 9.95 -12.32 22.67
CA VAL A 329 10.32 -12.88 21.36
C VAL A 329 9.76 -12.01 20.24
N ALA A 330 10.60 -11.73 19.25
CA ALA A 330 10.20 -10.95 18.09
C ALA A 330 9.13 -11.70 17.27
N PRO A 331 8.13 -11.02 16.68
CA PRO A 331 7.04 -11.67 15.94
C PRO A 331 7.53 -12.57 14.80
N ALA A 332 8.63 -12.20 14.14
CA ALA A 332 9.24 -13.00 13.08
C ALA A 332 9.80 -14.34 13.60
N ASP A 333 10.56 -14.32 14.70
CA ASP A 333 11.11 -15.53 15.32
C ASP A 333 9.98 -16.42 15.89
N PHE A 334 8.97 -15.80 16.50
CA PHE A 334 7.79 -16.51 16.97
C PHE A 334 7.05 -17.22 15.82
N LEU A 335 6.81 -16.53 14.71
CA LEU A 335 6.15 -17.10 13.53
C LEU A 335 6.96 -18.25 12.91
N ALA A 336 8.28 -18.09 12.76
CA ALA A 336 9.12 -19.16 12.25
C ALA A 336 9.13 -20.39 13.18
N THR A 337 9.11 -20.17 14.50
CA THR A 337 9.01 -21.22 15.51
C THR A 337 7.67 -21.95 15.43
N LEU A 338 6.57 -21.21 15.32
CA LEU A 338 5.23 -21.77 15.14
C LEU A 338 5.13 -22.61 13.85
N ALA A 339 5.67 -22.09 12.75
CA ALA A 339 5.71 -22.80 11.48
C ALA A 339 6.53 -24.10 11.58
N SER A 340 7.69 -24.05 12.23
CA SER A 340 8.54 -25.22 12.45
C SER A 340 7.85 -26.30 13.30
N GLU A 341 7.19 -25.90 14.39
CA GLU A 341 6.43 -26.80 15.26
C GLU A 341 5.25 -27.47 14.52
N ILE A 342 4.53 -26.73 13.67
CA ILE A 342 3.43 -27.28 12.85
C ILE A 342 3.94 -28.32 11.84
N LEU A 343 5.16 -28.16 11.30
CA LEU A 343 5.73 -29.10 10.33
C LEU A 343 6.28 -30.35 10.99
N GLN A 344 6.92 -30.20 12.14
CA GLN A 344 7.60 -31.32 12.81
C GLN A 344 6.61 -32.22 13.55
N GLU A 345 5.52 -31.66 14.08
CA GLU A 345 4.59 -32.38 14.97
C GLU A 345 5.34 -33.17 16.07
N SER A 346 6.44 -32.59 16.58
CA SER A 346 7.39 -33.32 17.43
C SER A 346 6.72 -33.84 18.72
N PRO A 347 7.00 -35.07 19.16
CA PRO A 347 6.47 -35.58 20.43
C PRO A 347 7.19 -34.97 21.66
N GLU A 348 8.26 -34.19 21.48
CA GLU A 348 8.96 -33.56 22.59
C GLU A 348 8.06 -32.57 23.35
N ILE A 349 8.23 -32.47 24.66
CA ILE A 349 7.50 -31.51 25.50
C ILE A 349 8.05 -30.08 25.41
N ALA A 350 9.20 -29.90 24.77
CA ALA A 350 9.88 -28.62 24.62
C ALA A 350 10.19 -28.35 23.14
N LEU A 351 10.37 -27.07 22.81
CA LEU A 351 10.78 -26.60 21.50
C LEU A 351 11.87 -25.53 21.61
N SER A 352 12.64 -25.37 20.55
CA SER A 352 13.68 -24.36 20.44
C SER A 352 13.21 -23.22 19.54
N LEU A 353 13.59 -22.00 19.89
CA LEU A 353 13.30 -20.82 19.07
C LEU A 353 13.99 -20.95 17.71
N THR A 354 13.23 -20.72 16.65
CA THR A 354 13.70 -20.68 15.28
C THR A 354 13.81 -19.22 14.85
N ARG A 355 14.97 -18.82 14.32
CA ARG A 355 15.18 -17.47 13.79
C ARG A 355 14.31 -17.24 12.55
N GLY A 356 13.48 -16.21 12.59
CA GLY A 356 12.70 -15.74 11.46
C GLY A 356 13.51 -14.80 10.57
N VAL A 357 13.32 -14.91 9.27
CA VAL A 357 13.95 -14.03 8.27
C VAL A 357 12.83 -13.20 7.62
N PHE A 358 12.54 -12.02 8.18
CA PHE A 358 11.54 -11.12 7.61
C PHE A 358 12.11 -10.35 6.44
N THR A 359 11.60 -10.59 5.24
CA THR A 359 12.13 -10.01 4.00
C THR A 359 11.14 -9.13 3.28
N ALA A 360 9.86 -9.12 3.68
CA ALA A 360 8.87 -8.25 3.05
C ALA A 360 9.22 -6.76 3.20
N GLU A 361 10.01 -6.38 4.21
CA GLU A 361 10.50 -5.01 4.36
C GLU A 361 11.30 -4.50 3.16
N LYS A 362 11.90 -5.39 2.35
CA LYS A 362 12.63 -5.00 1.11
C LYS A 362 11.75 -4.35 0.04
N TYR A 363 10.42 -4.43 0.19
CA TYR A 363 9.45 -3.83 -0.71
C TYR A 363 9.04 -2.41 -0.28
N ALA A 364 9.50 -1.95 0.89
CA ALA A 364 9.48 -0.55 1.26
C ALA A 364 10.86 0.05 1.00
N ALA A 365 10.90 1.29 0.51
CA ALA A 365 12.15 1.98 0.25
C ALA A 365 12.88 2.35 1.55
N GLU A 366 14.19 2.56 1.41
CA GLU A 366 14.97 3.27 2.42
C GLU A 366 14.61 4.76 2.39
N ASP A 367 14.65 5.41 3.56
CA ASP A 367 14.48 6.85 3.64
C ASP A 367 15.58 7.58 2.86
N SER A 368 15.15 8.52 2.01
CA SER A 368 16.02 9.31 1.15
C SER A 368 15.27 10.53 0.65
N GLU A 369 15.99 11.57 0.24
CA GLU A 369 15.37 12.73 -0.42
C GLU A 369 14.59 12.31 -1.68
N SER A 370 15.08 11.29 -2.41
CA SER A 370 14.46 10.84 -3.66
C SER A 370 13.06 10.26 -3.50
N VAL A 371 12.74 9.66 -2.35
CA VAL A 371 11.38 9.15 -2.12
C VAL A 371 10.40 10.28 -1.81
N PHE A 372 10.87 11.46 -1.37
CA PHE A 372 10.07 12.65 -1.11
C PHE A 372 10.39 13.80 -2.09
N ASP A 373 10.82 13.48 -3.32
CA ASP A 373 11.28 14.44 -4.32
C ASP A 373 10.13 15.23 -4.97
N TRP A 374 9.54 16.13 -4.20
CA TRP A 374 8.58 17.11 -4.69
C TRP A 374 8.92 18.50 -4.19
N VAL A 375 8.71 19.49 -5.06
CA VAL A 375 9.15 20.89 -4.88
C VAL A 375 8.64 21.56 -3.61
N ILE A 376 7.55 21.08 -3.02
CA ILE A 376 6.97 21.65 -1.79
C ILE A 376 7.77 21.30 -0.55
N HIS A 377 8.58 20.25 -0.60
CA HIS A 377 9.40 19.85 0.54
C HIS A 377 10.61 20.78 0.66
N PRO A 378 11.06 21.11 1.90
CA PRO A 378 12.36 21.74 2.10
C PRO A 378 13.47 20.93 1.42
N ALA A 379 14.55 21.60 1.01
CA ALA A 379 15.74 20.89 0.53
C ALA A 379 16.28 19.99 1.65
N GLY A 380 16.68 18.75 1.32
CA GLY A 380 17.11 17.78 2.33
C GLY A 380 15.98 17.22 3.19
N PHE A 381 14.73 17.20 2.69
CA PHE A 381 13.62 16.63 3.46
C PHE A 381 13.72 15.10 3.53
N HIS A 382 13.52 14.60 4.74
CA HIS A 382 13.51 13.18 5.09
C HIS A 382 12.33 12.90 6.02
N ALA A 383 11.83 11.67 5.99
CA ALA A 383 10.82 11.20 6.93
C ALA A 383 11.13 9.74 7.35
N PRO A 384 12.23 9.53 8.11
CA PRO A 384 12.72 8.19 8.41
C PRO A 384 11.74 7.39 9.26
N HIS A 385 11.00 8.02 10.17
CA HIS A 385 10.04 7.31 11.00
C HIS A 385 8.85 6.82 10.16
N VAL A 386 8.40 7.63 9.20
CA VAL A 386 7.39 7.22 8.21
C VAL A 386 7.85 5.97 7.46
N MET A 387 9.11 5.92 7.00
CA MET A 387 9.63 4.79 6.25
C MET A 387 9.89 3.55 7.12
N ASP A 388 10.27 3.72 8.39
CA ASP A 388 10.35 2.61 9.35
C ASP A 388 8.98 1.97 9.61
N LEU A 389 7.94 2.79 9.77
CA LEU A 389 6.56 2.30 9.85
C LEU A 389 6.15 1.61 8.55
N ALA A 390 6.60 2.09 7.40
CA ALA A 390 6.30 1.50 6.11
C ALA A 390 6.81 0.04 6.03
N LYS A 391 8.05 -0.18 6.46
CA LYS A 391 8.69 -1.50 6.56
C LYS A 391 7.95 -2.41 7.53
N LEU A 392 7.52 -1.90 8.69
CA LEU A 392 6.73 -2.68 9.66
C LEU A 392 5.37 -3.09 9.10
N GLN A 393 4.77 -2.27 8.26
CA GLN A 393 3.49 -2.60 7.63
C GLN A 393 3.62 -3.52 6.41
N CYS A 394 4.83 -3.83 5.92
CA CYS A 394 5.04 -4.86 4.90
C CYS A 394 4.60 -6.27 5.34
N TRP A 395 4.31 -6.49 6.64
CA TRP A 395 3.60 -7.68 7.11
C TRP A 395 2.25 -7.91 6.42
N THR A 396 1.63 -6.83 5.93
CA THR A 396 0.34 -6.82 5.24
C THR A 396 0.46 -6.90 3.72
N LEU A 397 1.67 -6.76 3.19
CA LEU A 397 1.93 -6.70 1.76
C LEU A 397 1.64 -8.05 1.11
N LYS A 398 0.89 -8.06 0.00
CA LYS A 398 0.75 -9.23 -0.88
C LYS A 398 0.38 -8.82 -2.31
N PRO A 399 0.68 -9.62 -3.34
CA PRO A 399 0.24 -9.35 -4.70
C PRO A 399 -1.28 -9.24 -4.82
N ALA A 400 -1.75 -8.34 -5.68
CA ALA A 400 -3.11 -8.34 -6.18
C ALA A 400 -3.13 -8.93 -7.59
N VAL A 401 -4.02 -9.89 -7.85
CA VAL A 401 -4.08 -10.62 -9.12
C VAL A 401 -5.41 -10.33 -9.79
N ALA A 402 -5.38 -10.00 -11.08
CA ALA A 402 -6.58 -9.79 -11.86
C ALA A 402 -7.35 -11.11 -12.10
N HIS A 403 -8.67 -11.05 -12.22
CA HIS A 403 -9.54 -12.20 -12.47
C HIS A 403 -10.39 -12.05 -13.73
#